data_AF-A0A7C1RBE4-F1
#
_entry.id   AF-A0A7C1RBE4-F1
#
_cell.length_a   1.000
_cell.length_b   1.000
_cell.length_c   1.000
_cell.angle_alpha   90.00
_cell.angle_beta   90.00
_cell.angle_gamma   90.00
#
_symmetry.space_group_name_H-M   'P 1'
#
loop_
_entity.id
_entity.type
_entity.pdbx_description
1 polymer ?
#
loop_
_entity_poly.entity_id
_entity_poly.type
_entity_poly.pdbx_seq_one_letter_code
_entity_poly.pdbx_strand_id
1 'polypeptide(L)'
;MKKLNYLLVSLFAIALFYSCEKEASYNDGLLKAKKTEITERMASAPVSDNNVTPCVIPGDNKGGNRTCEDVALEWDVDDLCCGNKVDYNGGFGEDAFPGIDVQVVDERYITFTVDPEMDFKVAAVIVKGSDQANVYFYGEGGFGTMGDGGLAAPINSSGKPAGLSNLTFCLVEDDQEEKEYVIVIKTYLELGGERTWACTVGEGSYNNSLSIGYKYTTDNDIGIYKWGYASYPVGPVTVKEFNEHFMVTIELNEAYEEFSIVDPKIYIGTAEDYEEDYLVYYAGQYYTYFELLPFGDANKISDYVFRILKTDIEAEIND
;
A
#
# COMPACT_ATOMS: atom_id res chain seq x y z
N MET A 1 -52.55 42.18 -26.18
CA MET A 1 -53.33 41.94 -24.95
C MET A 1 -53.81 40.50 -24.96
N LYS A 2 -53.68 39.81 -23.82
CA LYS A 2 -53.79 38.36 -23.58
C LYS A 2 -52.50 37.60 -23.87
N LYS A 3 -52.08 36.80 -22.87
CA LYS A 3 -50.83 36.01 -22.74
C LYS A 3 -49.60 36.70 -22.12
N LEU A 4 -49.82 37.67 -21.23
CA LEU A 4 -48.77 38.19 -20.34
C LEU A 4 -49.28 38.13 -18.90
N ASN A 5 -49.40 36.92 -18.34
CA ASN A 5 -49.76 36.69 -16.93
C ASN A 5 -49.37 35.31 -16.36
N TYR A 6 -48.47 34.56 -17.02
CA TYR A 6 -47.98 33.27 -16.52
C TYR A 6 -46.46 33.11 -16.66
N LEU A 7 -45.71 34.19 -16.44
CA LEU A 7 -44.23 34.15 -16.49
C LEU A 7 -43.56 34.97 -15.38
N LEU A 8 -44.31 35.29 -14.31
CA LEU A 8 -43.84 36.14 -13.20
C LEU A 8 -44.16 35.58 -11.81
N VAL A 9 -44.43 34.27 -11.71
CA VAL A 9 -44.59 33.53 -10.44
C VAL A 9 -43.64 32.31 -10.34
N SER A 10 -42.84 32.05 -11.37
CA SER A 10 -41.92 30.90 -11.43
C SER A 10 -40.43 31.27 -11.39
N LEU A 11 -40.08 32.52 -11.05
CA LEU A 11 -38.69 32.99 -11.00
C LEU A 11 -38.20 33.40 -9.60
N PHE A 12 -38.93 33.06 -8.53
CA PHE A 12 -38.56 33.39 -7.15
C PHE A 12 -38.76 32.22 -6.16
N ALA A 13 -38.48 30.99 -6.58
CA ALA A 13 -38.57 29.81 -5.71
C ALA A 13 -37.47 28.75 -5.95
N ILE A 14 -36.28 29.15 -6.42
CA ILE A 14 -35.08 28.27 -6.50
C ILE A 14 -33.84 29.03 -5.98
N ALA A 15 -33.96 29.64 -4.80
CA ALA A 15 -32.84 30.27 -4.10
C ALA A 15 -32.92 30.04 -2.57
N LEU A 16 -33.41 28.87 -2.15
CA LEU A 16 -33.47 28.51 -0.72
C LEU A 16 -32.98 27.08 -0.40
N PHE A 17 -32.17 26.46 -1.27
CA PHE A 17 -31.54 25.16 -0.98
C PHE A 17 -30.03 25.11 -1.30
N TYR A 18 -29.33 26.23 -1.15
CA TYR A 18 -27.87 26.25 -1.00
C TYR A 18 -27.48 27.03 0.27
N SER A 19 -28.09 26.64 1.38
CA SER A 19 -27.48 26.73 2.70
C SER A 19 -27.67 25.37 3.34
N CYS A 20 -26.82 24.42 2.96
CA CYS A 20 -26.53 23.30 3.84
C CYS A 20 -25.53 23.83 4.86
N GLU A 21 -26.01 24.68 5.76
CA GLU A 21 -25.43 24.82 7.08
C GLU A 21 -25.72 23.48 7.76
N LYS A 22 -24.86 22.50 7.50
CA LYS A 22 -24.85 21.26 8.24
C LYS A 22 -24.30 21.65 9.60
N GLU A 23 -25.19 22.05 10.51
CA GLU A 23 -25.00 21.84 11.94
C GLU A 23 -24.87 20.33 12.16
N ALA A 24 -23.71 19.79 11.81
CA ALA A 24 -23.27 18.53 12.31
C ALA A 24 -22.92 18.76 13.78
N SER A 25 -23.82 18.31 14.64
CA SER A 25 -23.46 17.83 15.97
C SER A 25 -22.28 16.88 15.81
N TYR A 26 -21.07 17.41 15.95
CA TYR A 26 -19.80 16.71 15.83
C TYR A 26 -19.30 16.39 17.25
N ASN A 27 -19.89 15.36 17.84
CA ASN A 27 -19.25 14.52 18.86
C ASN A 27 -18.59 13.37 18.06
N ASP A 28 -17.38 12.88 18.26
CA ASP A 28 -16.49 12.79 19.41
C ASP A 28 -15.14 12.32 18.81
N GLY A 29 -14.00 12.97 19.12
CA GLY A 29 -12.66 12.47 18.72
C GLY A 29 -11.74 13.38 17.89
N LEU A 30 -12.23 14.47 17.30
CA LEU A 30 -11.38 15.45 16.60
C LEU A 30 -11.03 16.63 17.52
N LEU A 31 -9.75 16.79 17.84
CA LEU A 31 -9.30 17.89 18.71
C LEU A 31 -9.55 19.26 18.06
N LYS A 32 -10.45 20.04 18.67
CA LYS A 32 -10.44 21.51 18.55
C LYS A 32 -9.53 22.04 19.64
N ALA A 33 -8.40 22.65 19.27
CA ALA A 33 -7.33 23.19 20.11
C ALA A 33 -7.75 23.63 21.53
N LYS A 34 -7.82 22.68 22.47
CA LYS A 34 -8.08 22.91 23.90
C LYS A 34 -6.82 22.50 24.67
N LYS A 35 -6.45 23.29 25.68
CA LYS A 35 -5.31 23.07 26.60
C LYS A 35 -5.48 21.79 27.42
N THR A 36 -5.44 20.62 26.80
CA THR A 36 -5.48 19.33 27.47
C THR A 36 -4.19 18.58 27.17
N GLU A 37 -3.65 17.91 28.18
CA GLU A 37 -2.52 17.00 28.02
C GLU A 37 -2.92 15.84 27.10
N ILE A 38 -2.12 15.59 26.07
CA ILE A 38 -2.39 14.53 25.09
C ILE A 38 -1.66 13.29 25.59
N THR A 39 -2.43 12.29 26.04
CA THR A 39 -1.91 11.04 26.61
C THR A 39 -1.95 9.88 25.62
N GLU A 40 -2.62 10.04 24.49
CA GLU A 40 -2.73 9.08 23.39
C GLU A 40 -2.79 9.81 22.05
N ARG A 41 -2.52 9.12 20.94
CA ARG A 41 -2.67 9.67 19.59
C ARG A 41 -4.13 10.06 19.31
N MET A 42 -4.31 11.28 18.83
CA MET A 42 -5.63 11.84 18.57
C MET A 42 -5.75 12.32 17.12
N ALA A 43 -6.82 11.89 16.44
CA ALA A 43 -7.13 12.37 15.10
C ALA A 43 -7.29 13.91 15.08
N SER A 44 -6.78 14.51 14.01
CA SER A 44 -6.69 15.95 13.81
C SER A 44 -7.13 16.35 12.41
N ALA A 45 -7.13 17.65 12.15
CA ALA A 45 -7.50 18.25 10.88
C ALA A 45 -6.47 19.31 10.47
N PRO A 46 -6.33 19.61 9.16
CA PRO A 46 -7.12 19.07 8.05
C PRO A 46 -6.63 17.71 7.53
N VAL A 47 -7.56 16.94 6.96
CA VAL A 47 -7.23 15.76 6.12
C VAL A 47 -6.50 16.25 4.86
N SER A 48 -5.45 15.55 4.44
CA SER A 48 -4.70 15.89 3.24
C SER A 48 -5.48 15.60 1.94
N ASP A 49 -4.95 16.05 0.82
CA ASP A 49 -5.52 15.82 -0.51
C ASP A 49 -5.50 14.33 -0.88
N ASN A 50 -4.54 13.55 -0.37
CA ASN A 50 -4.50 12.09 -0.48
C ASN A 50 -5.37 11.35 0.55
N ASN A 51 -6.29 12.05 1.24
CA ASN A 51 -7.17 11.51 2.27
C ASN A 51 -6.43 10.99 3.53
N VAL A 52 -5.22 11.47 3.81
CA VAL A 52 -4.51 11.12 5.04
C VAL A 52 -5.05 11.95 6.19
N THR A 53 -5.59 11.29 7.21
CA THR A 53 -6.06 11.94 8.43
C THR A 53 -4.87 12.13 9.38
N PRO A 54 -4.44 13.37 9.67
CA PRO A 54 -3.32 13.57 10.56
C PRO A 54 -3.70 13.27 12.01
N CYS A 55 -2.69 13.06 12.84
CA CYS A 55 -2.85 12.96 14.28
C CYS A 55 -1.98 13.97 15.03
N VAL A 56 -2.38 14.30 16.26
CA VAL A 56 -1.49 14.89 17.28
C VAL A 56 -1.08 13.78 18.23
N ILE A 57 0.23 13.63 18.47
CA ILE A 57 0.79 12.53 19.26
C ILE A 57 1.33 13.02 20.63
N PRO A 58 1.38 12.15 21.67
CA PRO A 58 1.86 12.49 23.01
C PRO A 58 3.33 12.93 23.08
N GLY A 59 3.73 13.65 24.14
CA GLY A 59 5.14 13.88 24.50
C GLY A 59 5.46 15.27 25.07
N ASP A 60 6.70 15.47 25.53
CA ASP A 60 7.16 16.53 26.47
C ASP A 60 6.88 17.99 26.05
N ASN A 61 6.55 18.23 24.78
CA ASN A 61 6.19 19.55 24.26
C ASN A 61 4.78 19.56 23.68
N LYS A 62 3.70 19.45 24.47
CA LYS A 62 2.27 19.62 24.06
C LYS A 62 1.94 19.22 22.60
N GLY A 63 2.43 18.09 22.10
CA GLY A 63 2.30 17.72 20.67
C GLY A 63 3.03 18.62 19.63
N GLY A 64 3.65 19.74 19.99
CA GLY A 64 4.17 20.75 19.07
C GLY A 64 5.57 20.50 18.49
N ASN A 65 6.54 20.01 19.26
CA ASN A 65 7.89 19.73 18.73
C ASN A 65 8.07 18.22 18.62
N ARG A 66 7.42 17.60 17.65
CA ARG A 66 7.59 16.18 17.36
C ARG A 66 8.90 15.96 16.59
N THR A 67 9.53 14.82 16.82
CA THR A 67 10.67 14.32 16.05
C THR A 67 10.25 13.13 15.21
N CYS A 68 11.08 12.72 14.24
CA CYS A 68 10.84 11.47 13.52
C CYS A 68 10.96 10.24 14.44
N GLU A 69 11.76 10.32 15.50
CA GLU A 69 11.84 9.29 16.55
C GLU A 69 10.53 9.18 17.34
N ASP A 70 9.89 10.30 17.70
CA ASP A 70 8.56 10.28 18.33
C ASP A 70 7.52 9.62 17.41
N VAL A 71 7.61 9.87 16.10
CA VAL A 71 6.69 9.27 15.11
C VAL A 71 6.97 7.77 14.96
N ALA A 72 8.23 7.37 14.85
CA ALA A 72 8.62 5.97 14.76
C ALA A 72 8.10 5.16 15.96
N LEU A 73 8.28 5.70 17.17
CA LEU A 73 7.80 5.09 18.41
C LEU A 73 6.28 4.99 18.47
N GLU A 74 5.55 6.01 18.01
CA GLU A 74 4.08 6.02 18.07
C GLU A 74 3.43 5.05 17.08
N TRP A 75 4.08 4.78 15.95
CA TRP A 75 3.60 3.84 14.93
C TRP A 75 4.25 2.46 14.96
N ASP A 76 5.16 2.21 15.92
CA ASP A 76 5.90 0.95 16.07
C ASP A 76 6.63 0.56 14.76
N VAL A 77 7.30 1.54 14.15
CA VAL A 77 8.09 1.35 12.92
C VAL A 77 9.56 1.62 13.19
N ASP A 78 10.41 0.82 12.56
CA ASP A 78 11.85 0.98 12.63
C ASP A 78 12.35 2.10 11.70
N ASP A 79 13.41 2.77 12.12
CA ASP A 79 14.35 3.53 11.30
C ASP A 79 13.79 4.60 10.33
N LEU A 80 12.99 5.55 10.86
CA LEU A 80 12.68 6.77 10.10
C LEU A 80 13.90 7.69 10.03
N CYS A 81 14.48 7.81 8.82
CA CYS A 81 15.55 8.74 8.52
C CYS A 81 15.15 10.18 8.89
N CYS A 82 15.94 10.78 9.78
CA CYS A 82 15.64 12.07 10.40
C CYS A 82 15.81 13.23 9.39
N GLY A 83 14.73 13.71 8.79
CA GLY A 83 14.75 15.02 8.15
C GLY A 83 14.90 16.12 9.20
N ASN A 84 15.57 17.21 8.79
CA ASN A 84 15.79 18.34 9.68
C ASN A 84 14.49 19.12 9.90
N LYS A 85 14.29 19.59 11.13
CA LYS A 85 13.25 20.57 11.45
C LYS A 85 13.61 21.91 10.84
N VAL A 86 12.84 22.38 9.86
CA VAL A 86 13.08 23.67 9.19
C VAL A 86 12.04 24.70 9.63
N ASP A 87 12.50 25.78 10.26
CA ASP A 87 11.63 26.86 10.73
C ASP A 87 11.16 27.74 9.56
N TYR A 88 9.86 28.04 9.52
CA TYR A 88 9.23 28.85 8.47
C TYR A 88 9.27 30.34 8.83
N ASN A 89 9.97 31.14 8.02
CA ASN A 89 10.13 32.59 8.21
C ASN A 89 9.57 33.38 7.03
N GLY A 90 8.37 33.02 6.57
CA GLY A 90 7.74 33.59 5.35
C GLY A 90 8.18 32.89 4.06
N GLY A 91 8.95 31.80 4.18
CA GLY A 91 9.45 30.98 3.10
C GLY A 91 10.43 29.93 3.62
N PHE A 92 10.74 28.94 2.79
CA PHE A 92 11.84 28.01 2.98
C PHE A 92 13.01 28.41 2.07
N GLY A 93 14.24 28.13 2.49
CA GLY A 93 15.41 28.31 1.62
C GLY A 93 15.43 27.27 0.48
N GLU A 94 16.15 27.57 -0.60
CA GLU A 94 16.23 26.69 -1.79
C GLU A 94 16.71 25.26 -1.45
N ASP A 95 17.57 25.11 -0.44
CA ASP A 95 18.11 23.81 0.01
C ASP A 95 17.50 23.32 1.34
N ALA A 96 16.33 23.83 1.73
CA ALA A 96 15.71 23.47 3.00
C ALA A 96 15.38 21.97 3.09
N PHE A 97 14.98 21.38 1.96
CA PHE A 97 14.58 19.98 1.85
C PHE A 97 15.22 19.39 0.58
N PRO A 98 16.44 18.84 0.67
CA PRO A 98 17.10 18.24 -0.49
C PRO A 98 16.23 17.18 -1.16
N GLY A 99 15.97 17.36 -2.45
CA GLY A 99 15.17 16.47 -3.29
C GLY A 99 13.66 16.43 -2.98
N ILE A 100 13.15 17.35 -2.15
CA ILE A 100 11.71 17.52 -1.92
C ILE A 100 11.33 18.94 -2.31
N ASP A 101 10.53 19.08 -3.36
CA ASP A 101 9.91 20.37 -3.70
C ASP A 101 8.76 20.64 -2.74
N VAL A 102 8.74 21.85 -2.16
CA VAL A 102 7.76 22.24 -1.13
C VAL A 102 7.14 23.58 -1.50
N GLN A 103 5.82 23.58 -1.64
CA GLN A 103 5.02 24.76 -1.90
C GLN A 103 4.17 25.11 -0.69
N VAL A 104 4.21 26.38 -0.27
CA VAL A 104 3.40 26.90 0.82
C VAL A 104 2.36 27.88 0.28
N VAL A 105 1.08 27.56 0.50
CA VAL A 105 -0.07 28.39 0.11
C VAL A 105 -0.67 29.05 1.35
N ASP A 106 -0.94 30.35 1.25
CA ASP A 106 -1.53 31.17 2.33
C ASP A 106 -0.80 31.09 3.68
N GLU A 107 0.52 30.86 3.66
CA GLU A 107 1.39 30.70 4.85
C GLU A 107 0.94 29.56 5.80
N ARG A 108 0.15 28.61 5.29
CA ARG A 108 -0.52 27.58 6.11
C ARG A 108 -0.53 26.19 5.50
N TYR A 109 -0.88 26.11 4.21
CA TYR A 109 -1.05 24.83 3.53
C TYR A 109 0.22 24.45 2.81
N ILE A 110 0.58 23.19 2.88
CA ILE A 110 1.78 22.63 2.29
C ILE A 110 1.37 21.63 1.22
N THR A 111 2.09 21.69 0.10
CA THR A 111 2.11 20.65 -0.92
C THR A 111 3.57 20.30 -1.16
N PHE A 112 3.85 19.01 -1.31
CA PHE A 112 5.20 18.55 -1.59
C PHE A 112 5.22 17.45 -2.64
N THR A 113 6.35 17.35 -3.33
CA THR A 113 6.69 16.25 -4.23
C THR A 113 8.14 15.87 -4.03
N VAL A 114 8.42 14.58 -4.01
CA VAL A 114 9.76 14.00 -3.92
C VAL A 114 10.33 13.82 -5.32
N ASP A 115 11.60 14.14 -5.50
CA ASP A 115 12.33 13.88 -6.74
C ASP A 115 12.33 12.35 -7.01
N PRO A 116 11.86 11.89 -8.19
CA PRO A 116 11.85 10.47 -8.53
C PRO A 116 13.24 9.83 -8.58
N GLU A 117 14.32 10.61 -8.61
CA GLU A 117 15.70 10.11 -8.54
C GLU A 117 16.21 9.92 -7.10
N MET A 118 15.41 10.22 -6.07
CA MET A 118 15.78 9.95 -4.68
C MET A 118 15.58 8.50 -4.28
N ASP A 119 16.56 7.95 -3.56
CA ASP A 119 16.47 6.64 -2.88
C ASP A 119 15.65 6.70 -1.57
N PHE A 120 14.71 7.65 -1.43
CA PHE A 120 13.91 7.82 -0.22
C PHE A 120 12.48 8.24 -0.54
N LYS A 121 11.52 7.72 0.23
CA LYS A 121 10.13 8.18 0.27
C LYS A 121 9.85 8.95 1.56
N VAL A 122 8.77 9.75 1.55
CA VAL A 122 8.29 10.42 2.76
C VAL A 122 7.38 9.47 3.54
N ALA A 123 7.83 9.00 4.70
CA ALA A 123 7.05 8.18 5.62
C ALA A 123 6.18 9.00 6.55
N ALA A 124 6.58 10.23 6.90
CA ALA A 124 5.74 11.16 7.64
C ALA A 124 6.06 12.62 7.37
N VAL A 125 5.08 13.49 7.59
CA VAL A 125 5.25 14.95 7.59
C VAL A 125 4.73 15.53 8.88
N ILE A 126 5.59 16.27 9.58
CA ILE A 126 5.27 16.97 10.82
C ILE A 126 5.05 18.45 10.48
N VAL A 127 3.80 18.89 10.54
CA VAL A 127 3.43 20.28 10.28
C VAL A 127 3.09 20.99 11.59
N LYS A 128 4.01 21.83 12.06
CA LYS A 128 3.82 22.53 13.33
C LYS A 128 3.20 23.92 13.13
N GLY A 129 2.22 24.23 13.98
CA GLY A 129 1.73 25.60 14.15
C GLY A 129 1.35 25.89 15.59
N SER A 130 1.80 27.05 16.10
CA SER A 130 1.56 27.46 17.50
C SER A 130 2.01 26.39 18.51
N ASP A 131 1.08 25.80 19.27
CA ASP A 131 1.40 24.91 20.39
C ASP A 131 1.46 23.42 19.99
N GLN A 132 0.96 23.05 18.80
CA GLN A 132 0.74 21.66 18.39
C GLN A 132 1.26 21.41 16.96
N ALA A 133 1.45 20.13 16.62
CA ALA A 133 1.79 19.71 15.27
C ALA A 133 0.83 18.60 14.80
N ASN A 134 0.50 18.64 13.51
CA ASN A 134 -0.11 17.53 12.82
C ASN A 134 1.00 16.62 12.31
N VAL A 135 0.86 15.32 12.56
CA VAL A 135 1.66 14.25 11.95
C VAL A 135 0.81 13.58 10.89
N TYR A 136 1.20 13.73 9.63
CA TYR A 136 0.66 12.97 8.50
C TYR A 136 1.57 11.77 8.31
N PHE A 137 1.07 10.57 8.58
CA PHE A 137 1.85 9.34 8.48
C PHE A 137 1.43 8.55 7.25
N TYR A 138 2.42 8.09 6.48
CA TYR A 138 2.30 7.33 5.23
C TYR A 138 3.05 5.99 5.32
N GLY A 139 3.66 5.68 6.46
CA GLY A 139 4.54 4.52 6.64
C GLY A 139 3.82 3.21 6.99
N GLU A 140 2.49 3.14 6.96
CA GLU A 140 1.80 1.84 7.15
C GLU A 140 2.19 0.90 5.99
N GLY A 141 2.82 -0.23 6.31
CA GLY A 141 3.31 -1.20 5.33
C GLY A 141 4.61 -0.81 4.60
N GLY A 142 5.35 0.19 5.08
CA GLY A 142 6.66 0.55 4.52
C GLY A 142 6.63 1.33 3.20
N PHE A 143 5.45 1.76 2.73
CA PHE A 143 5.32 2.28 1.36
C PHE A 143 5.64 3.77 1.18
N GLY A 144 5.64 4.58 2.25
CA GLY A 144 5.87 6.02 2.16
C GLY A 144 5.00 6.73 1.10
N THR A 145 5.36 7.95 0.70
CA THR A 145 4.75 8.64 -0.44
C THR A 145 5.75 9.50 -1.20
N MET A 146 5.50 9.69 -2.50
CA MET A 146 6.24 10.61 -3.37
C MET A 146 5.65 12.03 -3.40
N GLY A 147 4.55 12.28 -2.70
CA GLY A 147 3.94 13.60 -2.64
C GLY A 147 2.57 13.61 -2.00
N ASP A 148 2.19 14.74 -1.45
CA ASP A 148 0.83 15.01 -0.95
C ASP A 148 0.60 16.53 -0.85
N GLY A 149 -0.67 16.93 -0.75
CA GLY A 149 -1.14 18.31 -0.72
C GLY A 149 -2.15 18.57 0.38
N GLY A 150 -2.46 19.84 0.64
CA GLY A 150 -3.46 20.22 1.64
C GLY A 150 -3.04 19.99 3.10
N LEU A 151 -1.77 19.62 3.35
CA LEU A 151 -1.27 19.45 4.72
C LEU A 151 -1.24 20.81 5.43
N ALA A 152 -1.62 20.84 6.71
CA ALA A 152 -1.50 22.05 7.50
C ALA A 152 -1.29 21.74 8.99
N ALA A 153 -0.93 22.77 9.75
CA ALA A 153 -0.91 22.69 11.20
C ALA A 153 -2.33 22.48 11.77
N PRO A 154 -2.47 22.03 13.03
CA PRO A 154 -3.76 21.81 13.66
C PRO A 154 -4.68 23.04 13.59
N ILE A 155 -5.98 22.79 13.45
CA ILE A 155 -7.00 23.84 13.48
C ILE A 155 -7.00 24.51 14.87
N ASN A 156 -6.76 25.82 14.88
CA ASN A 156 -6.76 26.60 16.12
C ASN A 156 -8.19 27.05 16.51
N SER A 157 -8.30 27.79 17.61
CA SER A 157 -9.58 28.29 18.12
C SER A 157 -10.36 29.20 17.15
N SER A 158 -9.73 29.72 16.09
CA SER A 158 -10.39 30.50 15.03
C SER A 158 -11.10 29.64 13.98
N GLY A 159 -10.99 28.32 14.06
CA GLY A 159 -11.57 27.39 13.07
C GLY A 159 -10.77 27.28 11.78
N LYS A 160 -9.54 27.82 11.74
CA LYS A 160 -8.60 27.69 10.62
C LYS A 160 -7.30 27.04 11.11
N PRO A 161 -6.52 26.40 10.22
CA PRO A 161 -5.16 25.99 10.55
C PRO A 161 -4.34 27.13 11.15
N ALA A 162 -3.52 26.82 12.16
CA ALA A 162 -2.53 27.76 12.67
C ALA A 162 -1.53 28.15 11.56
N GLY A 163 -0.90 29.32 11.70
CA GLY A 163 0.20 29.70 10.82
C GLY A 163 1.37 28.72 10.94
N LEU A 164 2.02 28.43 9.81
CA LEU A 164 3.13 27.49 9.76
C LEU A 164 4.31 28.02 10.59
N SER A 165 4.82 27.19 11.50
CA SER A 165 5.96 27.52 12.37
C SER A 165 7.22 26.76 11.95
N ASN A 166 7.09 25.46 11.71
CA ASN A 166 8.14 24.64 11.10
C ASN A 166 7.55 23.41 10.42
N LEU A 167 8.39 22.79 9.61
CA LEU A 167 8.09 21.61 8.84
C LEU A 167 9.25 20.62 8.97
N THR A 168 8.91 19.35 9.13
CA THR A 168 9.86 18.24 9.15
C THR A 168 9.32 17.12 8.27
N PHE A 169 10.17 16.55 7.43
CA PHE A 169 9.90 15.31 6.70
C PHE A 169 10.61 14.17 7.41
N CYS A 170 9.94 13.05 7.61
CA CYS A 170 10.53 11.80 8.07
C CYS A 170 10.59 10.88 6.87
N LEU A 171 11.79 10.42 6.55
CA LEU A 171 12.06 9.66 5.35
C LEU A 171 12.17 8.18 5.70
N VAL A 172 11.86 7.34 4.73
CA VAL A 172 12.19 5.91 4.73
C VAL A 172 13.01 5.67 3.48
N GLU A 173 14.01 4.79 3.56
CA GLU A 173 14.71 4.34 2.36
C GLU A 173 13.66 3.85 1.36
N ASP A 174 13.77 4.35 0.14
CA ASP A 174 12.99 3.81 -0.95
C ASP A 174 13.73 2.55 -1.38
N ASP A 175 13.42 1.46 -0.67
CA ASP A 175 13.87 0.11 -1.01
C ASP A 175 13.17 -0.27 -2.32
N GLN A 176 13.54 0.39 -3.42
CA GLN A 176 13.22 0.05 -4.81
C GLN A 176 13.98 -1.21 -5.23
N GLU A 177 14.22 -2.13 -4.30
CA GLU A 177 14.09 -3.51 -4.70
C GLU A 177 12.58 -3.70 -4.93
N GLU A 178 12.13 -3.49 -6.18
CA GLU A 178 10.95 -4.20 -6.65
C GLU A 178 11.20 -5.66 -6.25
N LYS A 179 10.65 -6.10 -5.11
CA LYS A 179 10.87 -7.45 -4.61
C LYS A 179 10.51 -8.36 -5.78
N GLU A 180 11.52 -9.02 -6.34
CA GLU A 180 11.31 -9.87 -7.49
C GLU A 180 10.59 -11.11 -6.99
N TYR A 181 9.26 -11.06 -7.04
CA TYR A 181 8.46 -12.17 -6.62
C TYR A 181 8.58 -13.29 -7.65
N VAL A 182 8.78 -14.49 -7.15
CA VAL A 182 8.70 -15.72 -7.94
C VAL A 182 7.38 -16.41 -7.67
N ILE A 183 6.94 -17.23 -8.61
CA ILE A 183 5.74 -18.05 -8.48
C ILE A 183 6.07 -19.53 -8.70
N VAL A 184 5.51 -20.36 -7.82
CA VAL A 184 5.54 -21.82 -7.95
C VAL A 184 4.13 -22.34 -7.84
N ILE A 185 3.72 -23.19 -8.77
CA ILE A 185 2.40 -23.82 -8.75
C ILE A 185 2.59 -25.32 -8.89
N LYS A 186 1.91 -26.07 -8.05
CA LYS A 186 1.67 -27.49 -8.20
C LYS A 186 0.20 -27.76 -8.03
N THR A 187 -0.43 -28.41 -8.99
CA THR A 187 -1.85 -28.75 -8.91
C THR A 187 -2.12 -30.13 -9.51
N TYR A 188 -3.38 -30.55 -9.43
CA TYR A 188 -3.91 -31.71 -10.12
C TYR A 188 -5.01 -31.29 -11.09
N LEU A 189 -5.05 -31.96 -12.23
CA LEU A 189 -6.09 -31.84 -13.23
C LEU A 189 -6.98 -33.09 -13.13
N GLU A 190 -8.28 -32.88 -13.03
CA GLU A 190 -9.26 -33.96 -12.90
C GLU A 190 -10.35 -33.88 -13.98
N LEU A 191 -10.62 -35.01 -14.66
CA LEU A 191 -11.70 -35.17 -15.62
C LEU A 191 -12.21 -36.62 -15.58
N GLY A 192 -13.50 -36.81 -15.31
CA GLY A 192 -14.13 -38.14 -15.44
C GLY A 192 -13.52 -39.24 -14.58
N GLY A 193 -12.87 -38.90 -13.46
CA GLY A 193 -12.17 -39.84 -12.58
C GLY A 193 -10.71 -40.11 -12.96
N GLU A 194 -10.22 -39.53 -14.08
CA GLU A 194 -8.79 -39.46 -14.36
C GLU A 194 -8.17 -38.29 -13.59
N ARG A 195 -7.03 -38.53 -12.94
CA ARG A 195 -6.28 -37.51 -12.22
C ARG A 195 -4.83 -37.50 -12.68
N THR A 196 -4.35 -36.33 -13.10
CA THR A 196 -2.95 -36.08 -13.42
C THR A 196 -2.46 -34.84 -12.68
N TRP A 197 -1.15 -34.60 -12.65
CA TRP A 197 -0.61 -33.39 -12.06
C TRP A 197 0.08 -32.48 -13.06
N ALA A 198 0.11 -31.19 -12.73
CA ALA A 198 0.77 -30.14 -13.48
C ALA A 198 1.52 -29.21 -12.54
N CYS A 199 2.62 -28.62 -13.00
CA CYS A 199 3.40 -27.67 -12.20
C CYS A 199 4.10 -26.61 -13.04
N THR A 200 4.58 -25.56 -12.40
CA THR A 200 5.55 -24.64 -12.97
C THR A 200 6.89 -25.34 -13.24
N VAL A 201 7.53 -24.96 -14.33
CA VAL A 201 8.88 -25.39 -14.72
C VAL A 201 9.71 -24.13 -14.95
N GLY A 202 10.89 -24.08 -14.35
CA GLY A 202 11.79 -22.92 -14.40
C GLY A 202 13.04 -23.15 -13.56
N GLU A 203 13.54 -22.10 -12.94
CA GLU A 203 14.69 -22.13 -12.01
C GLU A 203 14.46 -23.21 -10.92
N GLY A 204 15.52 -23.92 -10.55
CA GLY A 204 15.43 -25.06 -9.60
C GLY A 204 14.86 -26.37 -10.18
N SER A 205 14.42 -26.39 -11.44
CA SER A 205 13.96 -27.61 -12.14
C SER A 205 14.71 -27.86 -13.44
N TYR A 206 14.70 -29.11 -13.93
CA TYR A 206 15.22 -29.44 -15.25
C TYR A 206 14.06 -29.64 -16.23
N ASN A 207 14.29 -29.29 -17.50
CA ASN A 207 13.38 -29.65 -18.58
C ASN A 207 13.13 -31.16 -18.57
N ASN A 208 11.86 -31.55 -18.58
CA ASN A 208 11.42 -32.94 -18.54
C ASN A 208 11.81 -33.70 -17.24
N SER A 209 11.75 -33.02 -16.11
CA SER A 209 11.94 -33.62 -14.79
C SER A 209 10.64 -33.62 -13.97
N LEU A 210 10.63 -34.44 -12.92
CA LEU A 210 9.56 -34.42 -11.91
C LEU A 210 9.81 -33.32 -10.85
N SER A 211 10.88 -32.54 -10.99
CA SER A 211 11.19 -31.41 -10.10
C SER A 211 10.34 -30.22 -10.50
N ILE A 212 9.81 -29.53 -9.50
CA ILE A 212 9.04 -28.30 -9.67
C ILE A 212 10.03 -27.13 -9.60
N GLY A 213 9.84 -26.13 -10.45
CA GLY A 213 10.69 -24.93 -10.48
C GLY A 213 9.88 -23.66 -10.36
N TYR A 214 10.57 -22.56 -10.10
CA TYR A 214 9.96 -21.23 -10.02
C TYR A 214 10.19 -20.41 -11.28
N LYS A 215 9.33 -19.41 -11.45
CA LYS A 215 9.38 -18.40 -12.50
C LYS A 215 9.20 -17.03 -11.88
N TYR A 216 9.82 -16.00 -12.45
CA TYR A 216 9.59 -14.65 -11.96
C TYR A 216 8.18 -14.20 -12.35
N THR A 217 7.50 -13.47 -11.46
CA THR A 217 6.14 -12.95 -11.73
C THR A 217 6.12 -11.92 -12.86
N THR A 218 7.28 -11.36 -13.20
CA THR A 218 7.52 -10.45 -14.33
C THR A 218 7.81 -11.19 -15.65
N ASP A 219 7.99 -12.51 -15.62
CA ASP A 219 8.22 -13.31 -16.82
C ASP A 219 6.99 -13.29 -17.74
N ASN A 220 7.23 -13.15 -19.04
CA ASN A 220 6.17 -13.16 -20.04
C ASN A 220 5.65 -14.57 -20.38
N ASP A 221 6.30 -15.63 -19.88
CA ASP A 221 6.08 -17.02 -20.28
C ASP A 221 5.81 -17.98 -19.11
N ILE A 222 5.13 -17.51 -18.07
CA ILE A 222 4.73 -18.36 -16.95
C ILE A 222 3.67 -19.35 -17.43
N GLY A 223 3.94 -20.65 -17.24
CA GLY A 223 3.02 -21.71 -17.62
C GLY A 223 3.15 -22.91 -16.70
N ILE A 224 2.10 -23.72 -16.67
CA ILE A 224 2.12 -25.03 -16.01
C ILE A 224 2.16 -26.15 -17.04
N TYR A 225 2.88 -27.21 -16.69
CA TYR A 225 3.21 -28.31 -17.57
C TYR A 225 2.83 -29.64 -16.92
N LYS A 226 2.22 -30.53 -17.70
CA LYS A 226 1.84 -31.86 -17.21
C LYS A 226 3.09 -32.65 -16.84
N TRP A 227 3.15 -33.11 -15.61
CA TRP A 227 4.30 -33.83 -15.02
C TRP A 227 5.65 -33.11 -15.09
N GLY A 228 5.67 -31.77 -15.25
CA GLY A 228 6.91 -31.01 -15.45
C GLY A 228 7.54 -31.18 -16.85
N TYR A 229 6.84 -31.81 -17.79
CA TYR A 229 7.32 -31.96 -19.16
C TYR A 229 6.93 -30.74 -20.00
N ALA A 230 7.93 -29.93 -20.39
CA ALA A 230 7.75 -28.75 -21.23
C ALA A 230 7.03 -29.06 -22.57
N SER A 231 7.10 -30.32 -23.03
CA SER A 231 6.40 -30.81 -24.22
C SER A 231 4.88 -31.02 -24.04
N TYR A 232 4.36 -30.92 -22.82
CA TYR A 232 2.94 -31.04 -22.49
C TYR A 232 2.44 -29.80 -21.75
N PRO A 233 2.40 -28.62 -22.40
CA PRO A 233 1.90 -27.39 -21.80
C PRO A 233 0.41 -27.53 -21.47
N VAL A 234 0.06 -27.32 -20.20
CA VAL A 234 -1.32 -27.34 -19.72
C VAL A 234 -1.98 -25.99 -19.98
N GLY A 235 -1.24 -24.90 -19.74
CA GLY A 235 -1.76 -23.56 -19.97
C GLY A 235 -0.91 -22.46 -19.34
N PRO A 236 -1.09 -21.20 -19.79
CA PRO A 236 -0.38 -20.07 -19.23
C PRO A 236 -0.91 -19.69 -17.84
N VAL A 237 -0.05 -19.03 -17.09
CA VAL A 237 -0.35 -18.43 -15.79
C VAL A 237 -0.13 -16.93 -15.92
N THR A 238 -1.10 -16.14 -15.52
CA THR A 238 -0.97 -14.68 -15.43
C THR A 238 -0.95 -14.28 -13.97
N VAL A 239 0.06 -13.52 -13.56
CA VAL A 239 0.13 -12.87 -12.25
C VAL A 239 -0.10 -11.38 -12.45
N LYS A 240 -1.08 -10.81 -11.75
CA LYS A 240 -1.31 -9.37 -11.73
C LYS A 240 -1.28 -8.85 -10.31
N GLU A 241 -0.53 -7.78 -10.12
CA GLU A 241 -0.45 -7.08 -8.85
C GLU A 241 -1.53 -6.00 -8.75
N PHE A 242 -2.20 -5.93 -7.60
CA PHE A 242 -3.22 -4.94 -7.29
C PHE A 242 -3.09 -4.50 -5.84
N ASN A 243 -2.48 -3.34 -5.60
CA ASN A 243 -2.26 -2.80 -4.26
C ASN A 243 -1.64 -3.86 -3.32
N GLU A 244 -2.45 -4.40 -2.39
CA GLU A 244 -2.09 -5.37 -1.36
C GLU A 244 -2.23 -6.84 -1.81
N HIS A 245 -2.54 -7.11 -3.08
CA HIS A 245 -2.84 -8.46 -3.56
C HIS A 245 -2.07 -8.86 -4.83
N PHE A 246 -1.81 -10.16 -4.94
CA PHE A 246 -1.58 -10.85 -6.20
C PHE A 246 -2.84 -11.57 -6.66
N MET A 247 -3.13 -11.43 -7.96
CA MET A 247 -4.17 -12.16 -8.66
C MET A 247 -3.51 -13.14 -9.62
N VAL A 248 -3.56 -14.42 -9.27
CA VAL A 248 -3.01 -15.52 -10.08
C VAL A 248 -4.14 -16.15 -10.88
N THR A 249 -4.01 -16.17 -12.20
CA THR A 249 -4.99 -16.77 -13.12
C THR A 249 -4.32 -17.89 -13.90
N ILE A 250 -4.91 -19.09 -13.88
CA ILE A 250 -4.44 -20.25 -14.65
C ILE A 250 -5.42 -20.49 -15.80
N GLU A 251 -5.02 -20.22 -17.04
CA GLU A 251 -5.86 -20.48 -18.20
C GLU A 251 -5.52 -21.85 -18.78
N LEU A 252 -6.50 -22.75 -18.94
CA LEU A 252 -6.25 -24.06 -19.55
C LEU A 252 -6.28 -23.97 -21.08
N ASN A 253 -5.31 -24.57 -21.74
CA ASN A 253 -5.32 -24.72 -23.20
C ASN A 253 -6.49 -25.60 -23.65
N GLU A 254 -6.89 -25.52 -24.93
CA GLU A 254 -8.00 -26.29 -25.51
C GLU A 254 -7.94 -27.79 -25.19
N ALA A 255 -6.74 -28.39 -25.16
CA ALA A 255 -6.56 -29.81 -24.83
C ALA A 255 -6.96 -30.19 -23.39
N TYR A 256 -7.10 -29.20 -22.50
CA TYR A 256 -7.40 -29.36 -21.08
C TYR A 256 -8.63 -28.55 -20.64
N GLU A 257 -9.38 -27.93 -21.55
CA GLU A 257 -10.48 -27.01 -21.20
C GLU A 257 -11.61 -27.67 -20.38
N GLU A 258 -11.78 -28.99 -20.51
CA GLU A 258 -12.76 -29.76 -19.75
C GLU A 258 -12.25 -30.18 -18.35
N PHE A 259 -10.96 -30.01 -18.06
CA PHE A 259 -10.38 -30.41 -16.79
C PHE A 259 -10.65 -29.37 -15.69
N SER A 260 -10.87 -29.88 -14.48
CA SER A 260 -10.93 -29.07 -13.27
C SER A 260 -9.55 -29.01 -12.60
N ILE A 261 -9.19 -27.84 -12.07
CA ILE A 261 -8.03 -27.67 -11.18
C ILE A 261 -8.44 -28.05 -9.76
N VAL A 262 -7.74 -29.03 -9.18
CA VAL A 262 -8.00 -29.54 -7.83
C VAL A 262 -6.72 -29.58 -6.99
N ASP A 263 -6.85 -29.29 -5.70
CA ASP A 263 -5.75 -29.25 -4.73
C ASP A 263 -4.53 -28.44 -5.24
N PRO A 264 -4.73 -27.15 -5.57
CA PRO A 264 -3.65 -26.26 -5.92
C PRO A 264 -2.79 -25.97 -4.70
N LYS A 265 -1.47 -26.03 -4.90
CA LYS A 265 -0.42 -25.60 -3.99
C LYS A 265 0.35 -24.50 -4.70
N ILE A 266 0.36 -23.31 -4.13
CA ILE A 266 0.91 -22.10 -4.75
C ILE A 266 1.85 -21.43 -3.75
N TYR A 267 2.99 -20.99 -4.25
CA TYR A 267 3.90 -20.09 -3.56
C TYR A 267 4.05 -18.83 -4.39
N ILE A 268 4.00 -17.68 -3.72
CA ILE A 268 4.40 -16.39 -4.27
C ILE A 268 5.17 -15.66 -3.18
N GLY A 269 6.39 -15.23 -3.46
CA GLY A 269 7.33 -14.72 -2.46
C GLY A 269 8.70 -14.49 -3.11
N THR A 270 9.75 -14.29 -2.33
CA THR A 270 11.09 -14.07 -2.90
C THR A 270 11.70 -15.39 -3.39
N ALA A 271 12.69 -15.32 -4.29
CA ALA A 271 13.44 -16.51 -4.68
C ALA A 271 14.21 -17.12 -3.49
N GLU A 272 14.75 -16.27 -2.62
CA GLU A 272 15.53 -16.68 -1.46
C GLU A 272 14.69 -17.52 -0.48
N ASP A 273 13.52 -17.02 -0.07
CA ASP A 273 12.64 -17.77 0.85
C ASP A 273 12.17 -19.09 0.21
N TYR A 274 11.90 -19.08 -1.11
CA TYR A 274 11.56 -20.31 -1.82
C TYR A 274 12.69 -21.36 -1.73
N GLU A 275 13.92 -20.93 -1.97
CA GLU A 275 15.09 -21.81 -1.97
C GLU A 275 15.47 -22.30 -0.57
N GLU A 276 15.23 -21.49 0.46
CA GLU A 276 15.51 -21.83 1.86
C GLU A 276 14.46 -22.80 2.45
N ASP A 277 13.18 -22.47 2.30
CA ASP A 277 12.11 -23.16 3.04
C ASP A 277 11.49 -24.31 2.25
N TYR A 278 11.49 -24.21 0.92
CA TYR A 278 10.70 -25.09 0.07
C TYR A 278 11.55 -25.97 -0.84
N LEU A 279 12.84 -25.68 -1.05
CA LEU A 279 13.74 -26.57 -1.80
C LEU A 279 14.55 -27.49 -0.89
N VAL A 280 14.36 -28.79 -1.08
CA VAL A 280 15.08 -29.84 -0.37
C VAL A 280 16.11 -30.48 -1.29
N TYR A 281 17.37 -30.50 -0.86
CA TYR A 281 18.44 -31.21 -1.58
C TYR A 281 18.48 -32.69 -1.17
N TYR A 282 18.21 -33.58 -2.12
CA TYR A 282 18.23 -35.03 -1.91
C TYR A 282 18.90 -35.75 -3.08
N ALA A 283 19.81 -36.69 -2.77
CA ALA A 283 20.47 -37.54 -3.77
C ALA A 283 21.12 -36.79 -4.97
N GLY A 284 21.63 -35.58 -4.74
CA GLY A 284 22.28 -34.78 -5.79
C GLY A 284 21.36 -33.85 -6.57
N GLN A 285 20.09 -33.71 -6.16
CA GLN A 285 19.08 -32.93 -6.87
C GLN A 285 18.21 -32.14 -5.87
N TYR A 286 17.74 -30.98 -6.30
CA TYR A 286 16.75 -30.19 -5.56
C TYR A 286 15.32 -30.65 -5.89
N TYR A 287 14.48 -30.67 -4.87
CA TYR A 287 13.07 -31.01 -4.95
C TYR A 287 12.26 -30.00 -4.15
N THR A 288 11.17 -29.51 -4.74
CA THR A 288 10.20 -28.69 -4.02
C THR A 288 9.38 -29.53 -3.06
N TYR A 289 9.34 -29.12 -1.80
CA TYR A 289 8.45 -29.70 -0.79
C TYR A 289 7.06 -29.05 -0.87
N PHE A 290 6.38 -29.34 -1.99
CA PHE A 290 5.17 -28.62 -2.40
C PHE A 290 3.96 -28.77 -1.44
N GLU A 291 3.98 -29.74 -0.53
CA GLU A 291 2.92 -29.92 0.48
C GLU A 291 2.93 -28.80 1.53
N LEU A 292 4.03 -28.06 1.64
CA LEU A 292 4.14 -26.91 2.53
C LEU A 292 3.83 -25.58 1.85
N LEU A 293 3.61 -25.52 0.54
CA LEU A 293 3.36 -24.23 -0.10
C LEU A 293 2.13 -23.55 0.53
N PRO A 294 2.22 -22.25 0.86
CA PRO A 294 1.31 -21.63 1.83
C PRO A 294 -0.08 -21.36 1.26
N PHE A 295 -0.21 -21.28 -0.07
CA PHE A 295 -1.45 -20.92 -0.73
C PHE A 295 -2.09 -22.09 -1.47
N GLY A 296 -3.42 -22.13 -1.48
CA GLY A 296 -4.16 -23.21 -2.14
C GLY A 296 -5.66 -22.95 -2.26
N ASP A 297 -6.49 -23.96 -2.01
CA ASP A 297 -7.95 -23.87 -2.18
C ASP A 297 -8.59 -22.74 -1.34
N ALA A 298 -8.01 -22.39 -0.19
CA ALA A 298 -8.50 -21.29 0.64
C ALA A 298 -8.37 -19.90 -0.04
N ASN A 299 -7.42 -19.75 -0.98
CA ASN A 299 -7.15 -18.51 -1.71
C ASN A 299 -7.94 -18.43 -3.02
N LYS A 300 -8.71 -19.47 -3.36
CA LYS A 300 -9.43 -19.61 -4.61
C LYS A 300 -10.70 -18.75 -4.60
N ILE A 301 -10.81 -17.81 -5.54
CA ILE A 301 -12.02 -16.98 -5.71
C ILE A 301 -12.94 -17.47 -6.84
N SER A 302 -12.38 -18.24 -7.79
CA SER A 302 -13.10 -18.96 -8.83
C SER A 302 -12.26 -20.16 -9.29
N ASP A 303 -12.77 -20.98 -10.22
CA ASP A 303 -12.11 -22.24 -10.59
C ASP A 303 -10.64 -22.14 -11.01
N TYR A 304 -10.25 -20.97 -11.49
CA TYR A 304 -8.95 -20.72 -12.11
C TYR A 304 -8.26 -19.46 -11.59
N VAL A 305 -8.84 -18.78 -10.59
CA VAL A 305 -8.35 -17.50 -10.10
C VAL A 305 -8.15 -17.54 -8.59
N PHE A 306 -6.97 -17.11 -8.16
CA PHE A 306 -6.53 -17.06 -6.77
C PHE A 306 -6.19 -15.62 -6.39
N ARG A 307 -6.55 -15.25 -5.16
CA ARG A 307 -6.19 -13.96 -4.57
C ARG A 307 -5.31 -14.21 -3.35
N ILE A 308 -4.08 -13.71 -3.41
CA ILE A 308 -3.07 -13.83 -2.36
C ILE A 308 -2.81 -12.43 -1.79
N LEU A 309 -2.85 -12.27 -0.47
CA LEU A 309 -2.49 -11.03 0.22
C LEU A 309 -0.98 -10.94 0.36
N LYS A 310 -0.40 -9.76 0.11
CA LYS A 310 1.05 -9.55 0.28
C LYS A 310 1.49 -9.66 1.74
N THR A 311 0.64 -9.23 2.67
CA THR A 311 0.89 -9.36 4.10
C THR A 311 1.05 -10.82 4.53
N ASP A 312 0.38 -11.75 3.86
CA ASP A 312 0.49 -13.18 4.17
C ASP A 312 1.83 -13.77 3.70
N ILE A 313 2.49 -13.12 2.74
CA ILE A 313 3.85 -13.47 2.29
C ILE A 313 4.87 -13.01 3.34
N GLU A 314 4.69 -11.80 3.87
CA GLU A 314 5.65 -11.18 4.78
C GLU A 314 5.53 -11.70 6.22
N ALA A 315 4.39 -12.28 6.60
CA ALA A 315 4.20 -12.89 7.90
C ALA A 315 5.03 -14.18 8.11
N GLU A 316 5.39 -14.89 7.03
CA GLU A 316 6.24 -16.09 7.11
C GLU A 316 7.73 -15.76 7.32
N ILE A 317 8.15 -14.51 7.10
CA ILE A 317 9.55 -14.08 7.24
C ILE A 317 9.96 -13.86 8.71
N ASN A 318 8.99 -13.77 9.64
CA ASN A 318 9.23 -13.33 11.03
C ASN A 318 9.01 -14.40 12.12
N ASP A 319 8.77 -15.66 11.77
CA ASP A 319 8.64 -16.79 12.72
C ASP A 319 9.78 -17.83 12.55
#